data_AF-A0A2Z4GDV9-F1
#
_entry.id   AF-A0A2Z4GDV9-F1
#
_cell.length_a   1.000
_cell.length_b   1.000
_cell.length_c   1.000
_cell.angle_alpha   90.00
_cell.angle_beta   90.00
_cell.angle_gamma   90.00
#
_symmetry.space_group_name_H-M   'P 1'
#
loop_
_entity.id
_entity.type
_entity.pdbx_description
1 polymer ?
#
loop_
_entity_poly.entity_id
_entity_poly.type
_entity_poly.pdbx_seq_one_letter_code
_entity_poly.pdbx_strand_id
1 'polypeptide(L)' 'MEIKTFVPAEYIEQVMEMAKDVFTKDEELEFLKSCLFYLKEGVTAQQAIEMSMVDYLVDM' A
#
# COMPACT_ATOMS: atom_id res chain seq x y z
N MET A 1 -12.15 -20.88 -0.83
CA MET A 1 -10.99 -20.59 -1.70
C MET A 1 -10.73 -19.11 -1.58
N GLU A 2 -9.60 -18.68 -1.00
CA GLU A 2 -9.16 -17.29 -1.23
C GLU A 2 -8.78 -17.19 -2.70
N ILE A 3 -9.45 -16.30 -3.43
CA ILE A 3 -9.06 -15.97 -4.80
C ILE A 3 -7.70 -15.28 -4.69
N LYS A 4 -6.66 -15.90 -5.23
CA LYS A 4 -5.34 -15.27 -5.30
C LYS A 4 -5.40 -14.19 -6.37
N THR A 5 -5.56 -12.94 -5.95
CA THR A 5 -5.39 -11.77 -6.82
C THR A 5 -3.95 -11.74 -7.30
N PHE A 6 -3.76 -11.65 -8.62
CA PHE A 6 -2.43 -11.44 -9.19
C PHE A 6 -2.04 -9.98 -8.98
N VAL A 7 -0.97 -9.75 -8.23
CA VAL A 7 -0.40 -8.42 -8.03
C VAL A 7 0.90 -8.34 -8.85
N PRO A 8 0.97 -7.44 -9.85
CA PRO A 8 2.20 -7.20 -10.59
C PRO A 8 3.34 -6.78 -9.66
N ALA A 9 4.57 -7.28 -9.89
CA ALA A 9 5.72 -6.90 -9.08
C ALA A 9 6.01 -5.38 -9.14
N GLU A 10 5.78 -4.76 -10.30
CA GLU A 10 5.88 -3.29 -10.49
C GLU A 10 4.98 -2.50 -9.55
N TYR A 11 3.84 -3.05 -9.11
CA TYR A 11 2.96 -2.37 -8.16
C TYR A 11 3.58 -2.35 -6.76
N ILE A 12 4.29 -3.40 -6.39
CA ILE A 12 5.03 -3.47 -5.13
C ILE A 12 6.17 -2.45 -5.14
N GLU A 13 6.91 -2.37 -6.26
CA GLU A 13 8.01 -1.40 -6.42
C GLU A 13 7.51 0.05 -6.27
N GLN A 14 6.39 0.40 -6.90
CA GLN A 14 5.79 1.75 -6.79
C GLN A 14 5.38 2.10 -5.37
N VAL A 15 4.76 1.16 -4.66
CA VAL A 15 4.36 1.36 -3.25
C VAL A 15 5.57 1.53 -2.34
N MET A 16 6.62 0.72 -2.54
CA MET A 16 7.86 0.82 -1.77
C MET A 16 8.61 2.14 -2.05
N GLU A 17 8.63 2.61 -3.30
CA GLU A 17 9.24 3.88 -3.66
C GLU A 17 8.52 5.07 -3.01
N MET A 18 7.17 5.02 -2.95
CA MET A 18 6.37 6.04 -2.29
C MET A 18 6.60 6.09 -0.76
N ALA A 19 6.77 4.94 -0.12
CA ALA A 19 6.96 4.88 1.33
C ALA A 19 8.34 5.37 1.78
N LYS A 20 9.32 5.32 0.88
CA LYS A 20 10.72 5.61 1.18
C LYS A 20 10.93 7.09 1.54
N ASP A 21 11.58 7.32 2.67
CA ASP A 21 11.96 8.65 3.17
C ASP A 21 10.77 9.59 3.48
N VAL A 22 9.53 9.10 3.43
CA VAL A 22 8.29 9.85 3.77
C VAL A 22 7.84 9.60 5.21
N PHE A 23 8.02 8.37 5.69
CA PHE A 23 7.51 7.90 6.97
C PHE A 23 8.64 7.58 7.96
N THR A 24 8.33 7.59 9.26
CA THR A 24 9.16 6.86 10.22
C THR A 24 9.09 5.35 9.96
N LYS A 25 10.03 4.58 10.51
CA LYS A 25 10.08 3.12 10.27
C LYS A 25 8.80 2.37 10.65
N ASP A 26 8.13 2.82 11.72
CA ASP A 26 6.91 2.18 12.21
C ASP A 26 5.72 2.55 11.30
N GLU A 27 5.62 3.82 10.91
CA GLU A 27 4.61 4.31 9.97
C GLU A 27 4.79 3.71 8.57
N GLU A 28 6.04 3.52 8.12
CA GLU A 28 6.35 2.88 6.84
C GLU A 28 5.78 1.46 6.81
N LEU A 29 5.97 0.69 7.89
CA LEU A 29 5.47 -0.67 7.97
C LEU A 29 3.94 -0.72 7.93
N GLU A 30 3.24 0.18 8.65
CA GLU A 30 1.78 0.24 8.64
C GLU A 30 1.24 0.71 7.29
N PHE A 31 1.87 1.71 6.68
CA PHE A 31 1.53 2.19 5.34
C PHE A 31 1.67 1.08 4.29
N LEU A 32 2.78 0.33 4.31
CA LEU A 32 3.02 -0.79 3.39
C LEU A 32 1.98 -1.91 3.59
N LYS A 33 1.58 -2.22 4.83
CA LYS A 33 0.50 -3.18 5.10
C LYS A 33 -0.83 -2.73 4.51
N SER A 34 -1.19 -1.46 4.66
CA SER A 34 -2.43 -0.91 4.08
C SER A 34 -2.39 -0.98 2.54
N CYS A 35 -1.26 -0.61 1.92
CA CYS A 35 -1.12 -0.73 0.47
C CYS A 35 -1.26 -2.18 -0.01
N LEU A 36 -0.63 -3.14 0.69
CA LEU A 36 -0.74 -4.56 0.35
C LEU A 36 -2.17 -5.09 0.51
N PHE A 37 -2.91 -4.61 1.50
CA PHE A 37 -4.32 -4.92 1.67
C PHE A 37 -5.11 -4.48 0.43
N TYR A 38 -4.97 -3.22 0.01
CA TYR A 38 -5.70 -2.74 -1.17
C TYR A 38 -5.27 -3.43 -2.46
N LEU A 39 -3.97 -3.69 -2.67
CA LEU A 39 -3.50 -4.46 -3.82
C LEU A 39 -4.12 -5.86 -3.88
N LYS A 40 -4.36 -6.51 -2.74
CA LYS A 40 -5.07 -7.80 -2.68
C LYS A 40 -6.53 -7.67 -3.13
N GLU A 41 -7.17 -6.53 -2.91
CA GLU A 41 -8.53 -6.22 -3.39
C GLU A 41 -8.59 -5.93 -4.91
N GLY A 42 -7.44 -5.93 -5.59
CA GLY A 42 -7.36 -5.85 -7.05
C GLY A 42 -7.31 -4.43 -7.61
N VAL A 43 -6.99 -3.44 -6.77
CA VAL A 43 -6.78 -2.06 -7.23
C VAL A 43 -5.37 -1.87 -7.78
N THR A 44 -5.14 -0.76 -8.48
CA THR A 44 -3.80 -0.40 -8.98
C THR A 44 -2.90 0.09 -7.84
N ALA A 45 -1.59 0.14 -8.06
CA ALA A 45 -0.65 0.71 -7.09
C ALA A 45 -1.02 2.15 -6.71
N GLN A 46 -1.38 2.99 -7.68
CA GLN A 46 -1.79 4.37 -7.42
C GLN A 46 -3.03 4.43 -6.49
N GLN A 47 -4.05 3.61 -6.77
CA GLN A 47 -5.24 3.54 -5.93
C GLN A 47 -4.92 3.05 -4.51
N ALA A 48 -4.08 2.02 -4.38
CA ALA A 48 -3.64 1.50 -3.09
C ALA A 48 -2.89 2.58 -2.28
N ILE A 49 -2.02 3.35 -2.92
CA ILE A 49 -1.30 4.48 -2.29
C ILE A 49 -2.27 5.56 -1.83
N GLU A 50 -3.18 6.01 -2.71
CA GLU A 50 -4.14 7.06 -2.40
C GLU A 50 -5.04 6.68 -1.22
N MET A 51 -5.53 5.44 -1.20
CA MET A 51 -6.38 4.94 -0.11
C MET A 51 -5.59 4.79 1.20
N SER A 52 -4.37 4.24 1.13
CA SER A 52 -3.51 4.08 2.33
C SER A 52 -3.09 5.42 2.93
N MET A 53 -2.89 6.45 2.10
CA MET A 53 -2.62 7.81 2.57
C MET A 53 -3.84 8.41 3.27
N VAL A 54 -5.06 8.13 2.78
CA VAL A 54 -6.28 8.55 3.46
C VAL A 54 -6.41 7.87 4.82
N ASP A 55 -6.20 6.55 4.89
CA ASP A 55 -6.23 5.81 6.16
C ASP A 55 -5.21 6.37 7.16
N TYR A 56 -3.97 6.58 6.70
CA TYR A 56 -2.90 7.16 7.50
C TYR A 56 -3.28 8.54 8.09
N LEU A 57 -3.91 9.41 7.28
CA LEU A 57 -4.32 10.75 7.73
C LEU A 57 -5.55 10.73 8.65
N VAL A 58 -6.40 9.70 8.57
CA VAL A 58 -7.60 9.55 9.40
C VAL A 58 -7.28 8.93 10.76
N ASP A 59 -6.28 8.04 10.82
CA ASP A 59 -5.84 7.37 12.05
C ASP A 59 -4.88 8.22 12.92
N MET A 60 -4.49 9.42 12.44
CA MET A 60 -3.73 10.45 13.20
C MET A 60 -4.64 11.41 13.98
#